data_AF-A0A6B3NDY9-F1
#
_entry.id   AF-A0A6B3NDY9-F1
#
_cell.length_a   1.000
_cell.length_b   1.000
_cell.length_c   1.000
_cell.angle_alpha   90.00
_cell.angle_beta   90.00
_cell.angle_gamma   90.00
#
_symmetry.space_group_name_H-M   'P 1'
#
loop_
_entity.id
_entity.type
_entity.pdbx_description
1 polymer ?
#
loop_
_entity_poly.entity_id
_entity_poly.type
_entity_poly.pdbx_seq_one_letter_code
_entity_poly.pdbx_strand_id
1 'polypeptide(L)' 'MASTRARIAIDAMGGDHAPAEIIAGAIRAQEELDVEVLLVGNPKQIEFSLKQHKTSRQLEIV' A
#
# COMPACT_ATOMS: atom_id res chain seq x y z
N MET A 1 12.88 23.18 -7.53
CA MET A 1 12.92 21.88 -8.23
C MET A 1 11.69 21.11 -7.78
N ALA A 2 10.84 20.66 -8.70
CA ALA A 2 9.66 19.88 -8.32
C ALA A 2 10.15 18.59 -7.65
N SER A 3 9.86 18.41 -6.37
CA SER A 3 10.08 17.13 -5.69
C SER A 3 9.06 16.15 -6.28
N THR A 4 9.46 15.39 -7.29
CA THR A 4 8.62 14.29 -7.79
C THR A 4 8.69 13.17 -6.78
N ARG A 5 7.69 13.13 -5.89
CA ARG A 5 7.46 12.02 -4.99
C ARG A 5 7.33 10.74 -5.81
N ALA A 6 8.16 9.73 -5.54
CA ALA A 6 8.13 8.50 -6.32
C ALA A 6 6.79 7.78 -6.13
N ARG A 7 6.13 7.41 -7.23
CA ARG A 7 4.90 6.62 -7.25
C ARG A 7 5.24 5.17 -7.54
N ILE A 8 4.86 4.27 -6.65
CA ILE A 8 5.24 2.85 -6.69
C ILE A 8 3.99 1.99 -6.68
N ALA A 9 3.80 1.16 -7.70
CA ALA A 9 2.77 0.14 -7.73
C ALA A 9 3.28 -1.16 -7.09
N ILE A 10 2.51 -1.73 -6.17
CA ILE A 10 2.84 -2.93 -5.42
C ILE A 10 1.71 -3.95 -5.63
N ASP A 11 2.04 -5.15 -6.08
CA ASP A 11 1.09 -6.27 -6.13
C ASP A 11 0.75 -6.71 -4.71
N ALA A 12 -0.48 -6.39 -4.29
CA ALA A 12 -0.98 -6.72 -2.96
C ALA A 12 -1.39 -8.19 -2.83
N MET A 13 -1.44 -8.97 -3.92
CA MET A 13 -2.05 -10.30 -3.93
C MET A 13 -1.02 -11.44 -3.90
N GLY A 14 0.24 -11.15 -4.21
CA GLY A 14 1.30 -12.15 -4.29
C GLY A 14 1.95 -12.46 -2.94
N GLY A 15 2.05 -13.75 -2.60
CA GLY A 15 2.82 -14.26 -1.46
C GLY A 15 1.98 -15.01 -0.44
N ASP A 16 2.65 -15.79 0.42
CA ASP A 16 1.99 -16.71 1.37
C ASP A 16 1.15 -15.98 2.44
N HIS A 17 1.47 -14.72 2.73
CA HIS A 17 0.79 -13.87 3.71
C HIS A 17 0.11 -12.64 3.09
N ALA A 18 -0.09 -12.65 1.78
CA ALA A 18 -0.83 -11.61 1.10
C ALA A 18 -2.35 -11.71 1.41
N PRO A 19 -3.10 -10.60 1.37
CA PRO A 19 -2.66 -9.24 1.12
C PRO A 19 -2.14 -8.48 2.36
N ALA A 20 -2.27 -9.05 3.56
CA ALA A 20 -2.03 -8.35 4.81
C ALA A 20 -0.59 -7.86 4.98
N GLU A 21 0.40 -8.74 4.81
CA GLU A 21 1.81 -8.36 5.00
C GLU A 21 2.29 -7.34 3.96
N ILE A 22 1.81 -7.45 2.73
CA ILE A 22 2.15 -6.51 1.66
C ILE A 22 1.61 -5.12 1.99
N ILE A 23 0.35 -5.04 2.43
CA ILE A 23 -0.28 -3.78 2.85
C ILE A 23 0.45 -3.18 4.07
N ALA A 24 0.85 -4.00 5.04
CA ALA A 24 1.61 -3.54 6.20
C ALA A 24 2.98 -2.96 5.81
N GLY A 25 3.68 -3.59 4.86
CA GLY A 25 4.93 -3.08 4.29
C GLY A 25 4.73 -1.79 3.50
N ALA A 26 3.68 -1.72 2.69
CA ALA A 26 3.31 -0.54 1.91
C ALA A 26 3.04 0.69 2.79
N ILE A 27 2.28 0.51 3.89
CA ILE A 27 2.00 1.57 4.86
C ILE A 27 3.30 2.09 5.47
N ARG A 28 4.17 1.18 5.95
CA ARG A 28 5.47 1.56 6.52
C ARG A 28 6.35 2.31 5.52
N ALA A 29 6.44 1.84 4.27
CA ALA A 29 7.22 2.50 3.23
C ALA A 29 6.71 3.92 2.94
N GLN A 30 5.39 4.13 2.93
CA GLN A 30 4.78 5.44 2.73
C GLN A 30 5.14 6.42 3.86
N GLU A 31 5.25 5.93 5.10
CA GLU A 31 5.60 6.71 6.30
C GLU A 31 7.11 6.99 6.39
N GLU A 32 7.97 6.02 6.05
CA GLU A 32 9.42 6.10 6.23
C GLU A 32 10.16 6.73 5.05
N LEU A 33 9.70 6.49 3.81
CA LEU A 33 10.45 6.83 2.58
C LEU A 33 9.88 8.02 1.81
N ASP A 34 8.81 8.63 2.34
CA ASP A 34 8.04 9.69 1.69
C ASP A 34 7.67 9.36 0.22
N VAL A 35 7.23 8.13 -0.04
CA VAL A 35 6.76 7.69 -1.37
C VAL A 35 5.23 7.67 -1.47
N GLU A 36 4.71 7.64 -2.68
CA GLU A 36 3.31 7.31 -2.96
C GLU A 36 3.19 5.84 -3.34
N VAL A 37 2.23 5.14 -2.73
CA VAL A 37 2.04 3.70 -2.92
C VAL A 37 0.67 3.43 -3.51
N LEU A 38 0.65 2.65 -4.59
CA LEU A 38 -0.55 2.11 -5.21
C LEU A 38 -0.59 0.60 -4.98
N LEU A 39 -1.67 0.11 -4.38
CA LEU A 39 -1.90 -1.32 -4.14
C LEU A 39 -2.67 -1.89 -5.33
N VAL A 40 -2.04 -2.81 -6.05
CA VAL A 40 -2.62 -3.47 -7.21
C VAL A 40 -3.23 -4.79 -6.78
N GLY A 41 -4.50 -5.03 -7.12
CA GLY A 41 -5.14 -6.32 -6.81
C GLY A 41 -6.64 -6.25 -6.63
N ASN A 42 -7.21 -7.23 -5.91
CA ASN A 42 -8.65 -7.29 -5.67
C ASN A 42 -9.07 -6.24 -4.62
N PRO A 43 -9.86 -5.21 -5.01
CA PRO A 43 -10.18 -4.11 -4.10
C PRO A 43 -10.89 -4.57 -2.83
N LYS A 44 -11.78 -5.56 -2.90
CA LYS A 44 -12.52 -6.05 -1.73
C LYS A 44 -11.61 -6.71 -0.70
N GLN A 45 -10.62 -7.49 -1.15
CA GLN A 45 -9.67 -8.15 -0.26
C GLN A 45 -8.70 -7.15 0.35
N ILE A 46 -8.23 -6.19 -0.45
CA ILE A 46 -7.36 -5.10 -0.01
C ILE A 46 -8.07 -4.22 1.01
N GLU A 47 -9.29 -3.76 0.74
CA GLU A 47 -10.10 -2.96 1.67
C GLU A 47 -10.39 -3.70 2.98
N PHE A 48 -10.69 -5.00 2.91
CA PHE A 48 -10.91 -5.81 4.10
C PHE A 48 -9.65 -5.89 4.98
N SER A 49 -8.48 -6.05 4.36
CA SER A 49 -7.21 -6.05 5.08
C SER A 49 -6.86 -4.66 5.62
N LEU A 50 -7.10 -3.60 4.86
CA LEU A 50 -6.85 -2.22 5.28
C LEU A 50 -7.62 -1.82 6.52
N LYS A 51 -8.84 -2.35 6.74
CA LYS A 51 -9.61 -2.11 7.97
C LYS A 51 -8.87 -2.54 9.24
N GLN A 52 -7.92 -3.47 9.13
CA GLN A 52 -7.14 -3.98 10.25
C GLN A 52 -5.91 -3.09 10.55
N HIS A 53 -5.56 -2.18 9.63
CA HIS A 53 -4.43 -1.27 9.79
C HIS A 53 -4.92 0.16 10.03
N LYS A 54 -4.38 0.82 11.05
CA LYS A 54 -4.51 2.26 11.20
C LYS A 54 -3.43 2.91 10.33
N THR A 55 -3.83 3.57 9.23
CA THR A 55 -2.91 4.35 8.42
C THR A 55 -3.19 5.84 8.56
N SER A 56 -2.14 6.65 8.52
CA SER A 56 -2.23 8.11 8.58
C SER A 56 -2.25 8.76 7.20
N ARG A 57 -1.98 7.99 6.14
CA ARG A 57 -1.96 8.46 4.73
C ARG A 57 -2.83 7.55 3.87
N GLN A 58 -3.51 8.14 2.89
CA GLN A 58 -4.37 7.36 1.97
C GLN A 58 -3.51 6.51 1.03
N LEU A 59 -3.97 5.28 0.78
CA LEU A 59 -3.41 4.35 -0.21
C LEU A 59 -4.38 4.29 -1.39
N GLU A 60 -3.85 4.39 -2.60
CA GLU A 60 -4.61 4.22 -3.83
C GLU A 60 -4.71 2.71 -4.15
N ILE A 61 -5.90 2.23 -4.51
CA ILE A 61 -6.11 0.84 -4.93
C ILE A 61 -6.41 0.85 -6.42
N VAL A 62 -5.66 0.05 -7.19
CA VAL A 62 -5.74 -0.04 -8.66
C VAL A 62 -6.05 -1.46 -9.11
#